data_AF-A0A087JZM2-F1
#
_entry.id   AF-A0A087JZM2-F1
#
_cell.length_a   1.000
_cell.length_b   1.000
_cell.length_c   1.000
_cell.angle_alpha   90.00
_cell.angle_beta   90.00
_cell.angle_gamma   90.00
#
_symmetry.space_group_name_H-M   'P 1'
#
loop_
_entity.id
_entity.type
_entity.pdbx_description
1 polymer ?
#
loop_
_entity_poly.entity_id
_entity_poly.type
_entity_poly.pdbx_seq_one_letter_code
_entity_poly.pdbx_strand_id
1 'polypeptide(L)'
;MSDGLPSKQTVNAVGGRLQAREVAVGTRLWTLDGSRTAQTTVTDVTAVKARGAVEVVTSHAAFMVAGDVLLATPGGWIRAEDATGRTIAWTHARKLCRERLTFRMGYAFGYFVGATCADGTVGKNYVSLVVNDEAFAARYARCLTEATGLEARLQPVVRPSGYLGRDVPGFRVRVVSSYLADALRQYAGGDAHHMRQAFPRVVLRDREVFDGFLDGYADGDGCRAKAWAGRTLVSANVPFLVDLAAIIGARFTPARKGFASHLILVDRWAARGTFRPEHHDADPVEAGWVTVESVRPRPAPGKPFTVYGYRLRPHPAFLVNGHLVRAA
;
A
#
# COMPACT_ATOMS: atom_id res chain seq x y z
N MET A 1 12.98 -20.52 -31.13
CA MET A 1 12.27 -20.30 -29.86
C MET A 1 11.37 -19.11 -30.07
N SER A 2 10.13 -19.17 -29.59
CA SER A 2 9.17 -18.09 -29.73
C SER A 2 8.92 -17.53 -28.35
N ASP A 3 9.42 -16.34 -28.07
CA ASP A 3 9.34 -15.62 -26.80
C ASP A 3 8.55 -14.33 -27.04
N GLY A 4 7.23 -14.41 -26.92
CA GLY A 4 6.39 -13.26 -27.21
C GLY A 4 4.93 -13.45 -26.87
N LEU A 5 4.16 -12.41 -27.13
CA LEU A 5 2.73 -12.34 -26.83
C LEU A 5 1.89 -12.49 -28.09
N PRO A 6 0.86 -13.36 -28.11
CA PRO A 6 -0.09 -13.40 -29.21
C PRO A 6 -0.71 -12.04 -29.49
N SER A 7 -1.03 -11.77 -30.75
CA SER A 7 -1.38 -10.41 -31.23
C SER A 7 -2.47 -9.69 -30.44
N LYS A 8 -3.46 -10.43 -29.90
CA LYS A 8 -4.60 -9.89 -29.14
C LYS A 8 -4.37 -9.89 -27.62
N GLN A 9 -3.28 -10.46 -27.13
CA GLN A 9 -2.94 -10.41 -25.71
C GLN A 9 -2.76 -8.94 -25.30
N THR A 10 -3.33 -8.56 -24.16
CA THR A 10 -3.20 -7.19 -23.66
C THR A 10 -2.00 -7.04 -22.75
N VAL A 11 -1.31 -5.91 -22.90
CA VAL A 11 -0.20 -5.48 -22.04
C VAL A 11 -0.62 -4.25 -21.22
N ASN A 12 0.00 -4.06 -20.06
CA ASN A 12 -0.24 -2.90 -19.24
C ASN A 12 0.67 -1.73 -19.68
N ALA A 13 0.20 -0.93 -20.63
CA ALA A 13 0.90 0.29 -21.04
C ALA A 13 0.66 1.45 -20.05
N VAL A 14 1.56 2.42 -20.06
CA VAL A 14 1.35 3.69 -19.36
C VAL A 14 0.31 4.48 -20.17
N GLY A 15 -0.84 4.77 -19.56
CA GLY A 15 -1.98 5.41 -20.23
C GLY A 15 -3.14 4.47 -20.55
N GLY A 16 -2.97 3.15 -20.41
CA GLY A 16 -4.07 2.20 -20.63
C GLY A 16 -3.60 0.81 -21.04
N ARG A 17 -4.56 -0.07 -21.35
CA ARG A 17 -4.26 -1.38 -21.91
C ARG A 17 -4.06 -1.26 -23.42
N LEU A 18 -3.04 -1.92 -23.96
CA LEU A 18 -2.81 -2.04 -25.41
C LEU A 18 -2.78 -3.50 -25.82
N GLN A 19 -3.16 -3.81 -27.06
CA GLN A 19 -2.91 -5.13 -27.62
C GLN A 19 -1.42 -5.29 -27.94
N ALA A 20 -0.89 -6.50 -27.88
CA ALA A 20 0.52 -6.77 -28.16
C ALA A 20 0.97 -6.24 -29.53
N ARG A 21 0.12 -6.40 -30.55
CA ARG A 21 0.40 -5.90 -31.91
C ARG A 21 0.41 -4.37 -32.05
N GLU A 22 -0.13 -3.64 -31.07
CA GLU A 22 -0.23 -2.17 -31.07
C GLU A 22 0.94 -1.54 -30.33
N VAL A 23 1.78 -2.34 -29.66
CA VAL A 23 2.97 -1.86 -28.97
C VAL A 23 4.03 -1.50 -30.01
N ALA A 24 4.49 -0.26 -29.98
CA ALA A 24 5.52 0.28 -30.87
C ALA A 24 6.75 0.78 -30.09
N VAL A 25 7.87 0.99 -30.78
CA VAL A 25 9.05 1.68 -30.23
C VAL A 25 8.63 3.03 -29.64
N GLY A 26 9.15 3.37 -28.46
CA GLY A 26 8.77 4.53 -27.66
C GLY A 26 7.56 4.31 -26.75
N THR A 27 6.81 3.21 -26.90
CA THR A 27 5.71 2.86 -25.99
C THR A 27 6.25 2.61 -24.58
N ARG A 28 5.64 3.26 -23.59
CA ARG A 28 5.94 3.02 -22.18
C ARG A 28 5.04 1.92 -21.62
N LEU A 29 5.65 0.94 -20.98
CA LEU A 29 4.97 -0.18 -20.32
C LEU A 29 5.21 -0.13 -18.80
N TRP A 30 4.24 -0.60 -18.03
CA TRP A 30 4.43 -0.84 -16.61
C TRP A 30 5.26 -2.10 -16.38
N THR A 31 6.07 -2.07 -15.33
CA THR A 31 6.90 -3.18 -14.86
C THR A 31 6.94 -3.19 -13.32
N LEU A 32 7.63 -4.16 -12.74
CA LEU A 32 7.96 -4.17 -11.31
C LEU A 32 9.46 -4.04 -11.12
N ASP A 33 9.85 -3.25 -10.14
CA ASP A 33 11.21 -3.13 -9.64
C ASP A 33 11.18 -3.34 -8.13
N GLY A 34 11.69 -4.48 -7.67
CA GLY A 34 11.50 -4.96 -6.30
C GLY A 34 10.02 -5.00 -5.90
N SER A 35 9.68 -4.29 -4.82
CA SER A 35 8.32 -4.22 -4.27
C SER A 35 7.43 -3.18 -4.96
N ARG A 36 7.96 -2.43 -5.93
CA ARG A 36 7.34 -1.23 -6.49
C ARG A 36 7.01 -1.39 -7.96
N THR A 37 6.05 -0.61 -8.42
CA THR A 37 5.81 -0.49 -9.86
C THR A 37 6.75 0.55 -10.46
N ALA A 38 7.28 0.23 -11.62
CA ALA A 38 8.17 1.10 -12.38
C ALA A 38 7.72 1.15 -13.83
N GLN A 39 8.41 1.95 -14.65
CA GLN A 39 8.10 2.10 -16.05
C GLN A 39 9.32 1.75 -16.90
N THR A 40 9.06 1.14 -18.04
CA THR A 40 10.07 0.81 -19.03
C THR A 40 9.60 1.22 -20.41
N THR A 41 10.52 1.44 -21.33
CA THR A 41 10.25 1.91 -22.68
C THR A 41 10.67 0.87 -23.70
N VAL A 42 9.80 0.63 -24.67
CA VAL A 42 10.05 -0.25 -25.82
C VAL A 42 11.07 0.41 -26.73
N THR A 43 12.17 -0.28 -26.99
CA THR A 43 13.28 0.17 -27.83
C THR A 43 13.37 -0.59 -29.15
N ASP A 44 12.80 -1.80 -29.20
CA ASP A 44 12.72 -2.62 -30.40
C ASP A 44 11.51 -3.55 -30.30
N VAL A 45 10.93 -3.93 -31.45
CA VAL A 45 9.76 -4.81 -31.55
C VAL A 45 10.04 -5.90 -32.57
N THR A 46 9.88 -7.16 -32.16
CA THR A 46 9.98 -8.32 -33.05
C THR A 46 8.62 -8.99 -33.21
N ALA A 47 8.36 -9.56 -34.37
CA ALA A 47 7.15 -10.30 -34.65
C ALA A 47 7.50 -11.62 -35.36
N VAL A 48 7.18 -12.75 -34.74
CA VAL A 48 7.49 -14.09 -35.27
C VAL A 48 6.25 -14.98 -35.31
N LYS A 49 6.25 -15.99 -36.17
CA LYS A 49 5.18 -16.97 -36.25
C LYS A 49 5.42 -18.10 -35.26
N ALA A 50 4.40 -18.46 -34.49
CA ALA A 50 4.44 -19.56 -33.53
C ALA A 50 3.23 -20.48 -33.70
N ARG A 51 3.43 -21.79 -33.58
CA ARG A 51 2.35 -22.79 -33.69
C ARG A 51 1.73 -23.19 -32.35
N GLY A 52 2.35 -22.80 -31.24
CA GLY A 52 1.88 -23.05 -29.90
C GLY A 52 2.00 -21.81 -29.02
N ALA A 53 1.06 -21.66 -28.11
CA ALA A 53 1.08 -20.75 -26.99
C ALA A 53 0.61 -21.50 -25.74
N VAL A 54 0.76 -20.90 -24.58
CA VAL A 54 0.18 -21.40 -23.33
C VAL A 54 -0.74 -20.34 -22.75
N GLU A 55 -1.87 -20.78 -22.19
CA GLU A 55 -2.71 -19.96 -21.34
C GLU A 55 -2.34 -20.24 -19.89
N VAL A 56 -1.80 -19.23 -19.21
CA VAL A 56 -1.46 -19.26 -17.78
C VAL A 56 -2.68 -18.78 -17.01
N VAL A 57 -3.17 -19.60 -16.08
CA VAL A 57 -4.35 -19.30 -15.26
C VAL A 57 -3.91 -19.11 -13.81
N THR A 58 -4.32 -17.99 -13.23
CA THR A 58 -4.14 -17.65 -11.81
C THR A 58 -5.50 -17.31 -11.22
N SER A 59 -5.58 -17.21 -9.88
CA SER A 59 -6.78 -16.76 -9.18
C SER A 59 -7.23 -15.32 -9.52
N HIS A 60 -6.38 -14.53 -10.18
CA HIS A 60 -6.67 -13.14 -10.53
C HIS A 60 -6.96 -12.92 -12.03
N ALA A 61 -6.31 -13.67 -12.91
CA ALA A 61 -6.55 -13.58 -14.35
C ALA A 61 -5.99 -14.80 -15.10
N ALA A 62 -6.47 -14.98 -16.33
CA ALA A 62 -5.82 -15.80 -17.34
C ALA A 62 -5.15 -14.90 -18.40
N PHE A 63 -4.01 -15.32 -18.92
CA PHE A 63 -3.32 -14.63 -20.00
C PHE A 63 -2.56 -15.60 -20.90
N MET A 64 -2.41 -15.25 -22.17
CA MET A 64 -1.79 -16.10 -23.18
C MET A 64 -0.41 -15.57 -23.56
N VAL A 65 0.59 -16.45 -23.55
CA VAL A 65 1.99 -16.16 -23.89
C VAL A 65 2.57 -17.32 -24.67
N ALA A 66 3.70 -17.10 -25.35
CA ALA A 66 4.47 -18.24 -25.84
C ALA A 66 5.11 -19.01 -24.66
N GLY A 67 5.33 -20.33 -24.82
CA GLY A 67 5.80 -21.19 -23.72
C GLY A 67 7.15 -20.78 -23.12
N ASP A 68 8.04 -20.22 -23.95
CA ASP A 68 9.38 -19.74 -23.56
C ASP A 68 9.37 -18.43 -22.76
N VAL A 69 8.24 -17.69 -22.75
CA VAL A 69 8.16 -16.43 -22.00
C VAL A 69 8.44 -16.69 -20.52
N LEU A 70 9.29 -15.86 -19.93
CA LEU A 70 9.72 -16.03 -18.56
C LEU A 70 8.79 -15.28 -17.61
N LEU A 71 8.37 -15.97 -16.53
CA LEU A 71 7.59 -15.43 -15.42
C LEU A 71 8.49 -15.30 -14.18
N ALA A 72 8.40 -14.16 -13.50
CA ALA A 72 9.18 -13.95 -12.28
C ALA A 72 8.56 -14.74 -11.12
N THR A 73 9.41 -15.45 -10.37
CA THR A 73 9.10 -16.21 -9.16
C THR A 73 10.01 -15.71 -8.01
N PRO A 74 9.74 -16.07 -6.74
CA PRO A 74 10.64 -15.73 -5.65
C PRO A 74 12.09 -16.25 -5.84
N GLY A 75 12.27 -17.36 -6.57
CA GLY A 75 13.57 -17.99 -6.81
C GLY A 75 14.24 -17.61 -8.14
N GLY A 76 13.72 -16.63 -8.87
CA GLY A 76 14.22 -16.25 -10.19
C GLY A 76 13.16 -16.38 -11.28
N TRP A 77 13.54 -16.74 -12.49
CA TRP A 77 12.65 -16.76 -13.66
C TRP A 77 12.38 -18.19 -14.11
N ILE A 78 11.13 -18.48 -14.48
CA ILE A 78 10.72 -19.79 -15.01
C ILE A 78 9.96 -19.61 -16.32
N ARG A 79 10.04 -20.58 -17.23
CA ARG A 79 9.23 -20.59 -18.46
C ARG A 79 7.75 -20.71 -18.12
N ALA A 80 6.91 -20.05 -18.90
CA ALA A 80 5.47 -20.03 -18.69
C ALA A 80 4.85 -21.42 -18.78
N GLU A 81 5.39 -22.30 -19.62
CA GLU A 81 4.91 -23.69 -19.74
C GLU A 81 5.13 -24.54 -18.48
N ASP A 82 6.16 -24.21 -17.70
CA ASP A 82 6.58 -24.94 -16.50
C ASP A 82 6.00 -24.34 -15.19
N ALA A 83 5.13 -23.33 -15.31
CA ALA A 83 4.74 -22.49 -14.18
C ALA A 83 3.64 -23.08 -13.29
N THR A 84 3.03 -24.22 -13.64
CA THR A 84 1.92 -24.81 -12.86
C THR A 84 2.32 -25.04 -11.40
N GLY A 85 1.49 -24.57 -10.46
CA GLY A 85 1.74 -24.67 -9.02
C GLY A 85 2.81 -23.70 -8.50
N ARG A 86 3.47 -22.92 -9.36
CA ARG A 86 4.46 -21.92 -8.95
C ARG A 86 3.79 -20.60 -8.59
N THR A 87 4.45 -19.86 -7.72
CA THR A 87 4.08 -18.50 -7.36
C THR A 87 4.81 -17.52 -8.26
N ILE A 88 4.08 -16.61 -8.89
CA ILE A 88 4.61 -15.61 -9.82
C ILE A 88 4.34 -14.18 -9.36
N ALA A 89 5.22 -13.26 -9.74
CA ALA A 89 5.12 -11.85 -9.38
C ALA A 89 3.92 -11.19 -10.06
N TRP A 90 3.18 -10.42 -9.28
CA TRP A 90 1.92 -9.82 -9.72
C TRP A 90 1.66 -8.48 -9.04
N THR A 91 0.90 -7.61 -9.69
CA THR A 91 0.33 -6.41 -9.11
C THR A 91 -1.10 -6.19 -9.58
N HIS A 92 -1.90 -5.51 -8.76
CA HIS A 92 -3.26 -5.14 -9.13
C HIS A 92 -3.24 -4.15 -10.30
N ALA A 93 -3.54 -4.63 -11.51
CA ALA A 93 -3.55 -3.81 -12.73
C ALA A 93 -4.41 -2.54 -12.63
N ARG A 94 -5.48 -2.54 -11.84
CA ARG A 94 -6.34 -1.36 -11.60
C ARG A 94 -5.67 -0.24 -10.80
N LYS A 95 -4.58 -0.55 -10.08
CA LYS A 95 -3.83 0.41 -9.26
C LYS A 95 -2.67 1.06 -10.01
N LEU A 96 -2.32 0.59 -11.22
CA LEU A 96 -1.14 1.09 -11.94
C LEU A 96 -1.22 2.58 -12.27
N CYS A 97 -2.42 3.05 -12.66
CA CYS A 97 -2.66 4.44 -13.05
C CYS A 97 -3.03 5.36 -11.87
N ARG A 98 -2.90 4.91 -10.63
CA ARG A 98 -3.15 5.78 -9.48
C ARG A 98 -2.03 6.80 -9.32
N GLU A 99 -2.38 7.96 -8.79
CA GLU A 99 -1.41 8.94 -8.32
C GLU A 99 -0.58 8.33 -7.18
N ARG A 100 0.74 8.43 -7.28
CA ARG A 100 1.69 8.00 -6.25
C ARG A 100 2.12 9.24 -5.49
N LEU A 101 1.99 9.18 -4.17
CA LEU A 101 2.32 10.30 -3.30
C LEU A 101 3.81 10.28 -2.99
N THR A 102 4.38 11.46 -2.79
CA THR A 102 5.70 11.58 -2.15
C THR A 102 5.48 11.99 -0.71
N PHE A 103 5.72 11.06 0.21
CA PHE A 103 5.56 11.34 1.63
C PHE A 103 6.69 12.23 2.16
N ARG A 104 6.33 13.32 2.82
CA ARG A 104 7.28 14.16 3.57
C ARG A 104 7.36 13.65 5.01
N MET A 105 8.46 12.98 5.33
CA MET A 105 8.70 12.42 6.65
C MET A 105 9.14 13.52 7.61
N GLY A 106 8.29 13.83 8.59
CA GLY A 106 8.56 14.80 9.66
C GLY A 106 7.42 14.77 10.67
N TYR A 107 7.35 15.79 11.53
CA TYR A 107 6.32 15.88 12.58
C TYR A 107 4.89 15.69 12.03
N ALA A 108 4.56 16.38 10.92
CA ALA A 108 3.24 16.31 10.30
C ALA A 108 2.87 14.88 9.87
N PHE A 109 3.83 14.11 9.36
CA PHE A 109 3.62 12.71 9.00
C PHE A 109 3.25 11.87 10.21
N GLY A 110 4.06 11.98 11.27
CA GLY A 110 3.78 11.31 12.53
C GLY A 110 2.40 11.64 13.05
N TYR A 111 2.08 12.93 13.11
CA TYR A 111 0.82 13.43 13.65
C TYR A 111 -0.40 12.86 12.93
N PHE A 112 -0.46 12.92 11.60
CA PHE A 112 -1.63 12.39 10.90
C PHE A 112 -1.74 10.88 11.05
N VAL A 113 -0.62 10.13 11.09
CA VAL A 113 -0.65 8.68 11.32
C VAL A 113 -1.18 8.37 12.72
N GLY A 114 -0.68 9.07 13.75
CA GLY A 114 -1.15 8.90 15.13
C GLY A 114 -2.64 9.19 15.29
N ALA A 115 -3.10 10.33 14.74
CA ALA A 115 -4.51 10.70 14.73
C ALA A 115 -5.38 9.71 13.96
N THR A 116 -4.86 9.15 12.85
CA THR A 116 -5.56 8.10 12.09
C THR A 116 -5.68 6.81 12.90
N CYS A 117 -4.63 6.42 13.62
CA CYS A 117 -4.64 5.22 14.46
C CYS A 117 -5.55 5.34 15.69
N ALA A 118 -5.82 6.56 16.16
CA ALA A 118 -6.75 6.83 17.25
C ALA A 118 -8.21 6.87 16.75
N ASP A 119 -8.56 7.91 15.98
CA ASP A 119 -9.95 8.20 15.58
C ASP A 119 -10.22 8.07 14.07
N GLY A 120 -9.21 7.68 13.31
CA GLY A 120 -9.32 7.59 11.86
C GLY A 120 -10.05 6.34 11.36
N THR A 121 -10.56 6.45 10.14
CA THR A 121 -11.08 5.34 9.35
C THR A 121 -10.29 5.23 8.06
N VAL A 122 -9.68 4.07 7.83
CA VAL A 122 -9.05 3.73 6.55
C VAL A 122 -10.01 2.83 5.76
N GLY A 123 -10.66 3.40 4.76
CA GLY A 123 -11.53 2.67 3.84
C GLY A 123 -10.75 2.02 2.70
N LYS A 124 -11.48 1.43 1.75
CA LYS A 124 -10.88 0.77 0.57
C LYS A 124 -10.02 1.70 -0.29
N ASN A 125 -10.42 2.96 -0.43
CA ASN A 125 -9.80 3.95 -1.31
C ASN A 125 -9.79 5.37 -0.70
N TYR A 126 -9.99 5.49 0.60
CA TYR A 126 -10.07 6.78 1.27
C TYR A 126 -9.58 6.67 2.71
N VAL A 127 -9.21 7.82 3.26
CA VAL A 127 -8.93 8.01 4.68
C VAL A 127 -9.86 9.09 5.18
N SER A 128 -10.44 8.90 6.36
CA SER A 128 -11.37 9.85 6.96
C SER A 128 -11.11 9.98 8.45
N LEU A 129 -11.23 11.20 8.97
CA LEU A 129 -11.35 11.50 10.39
C LEU A 129 -12.71 12.18 10.60
N VAL A 130 -13.47 11.75 11.61
CA VAL A 130 -14.74 12.39 11.99
C VAL A 130 -14.74 12.58 13.49
N VAL A 131 -14.65 13.83 13.95
CA VAL A 131 -14.49 14.18 15.38
C VAL A 131 -15.36 15.39 15.74
N ASN A 132 -15.58 15.63 17.03
CA ASN A 132 -16.38 16.76 17.48
C ASN A 132 -15.55 18.05 17.64
N ASP A 133 -14.22 17.90 17.81
CA ASP A 133 -13.30 19.01 18.00
C ASP A 133 -12.82 19.57 16.65
N GLU A 134 -13.13 20.84 16.40
CA GLU A 134 -12.74 21.56 15.18
C GLU A 134 -11.22 21.75 15.07
N ALA A 135 -10.56 22.08 16.18
CA ALA A 135 -9.12 22.32 16.19
C ALA A 135 -8.34 21.04 15.92
N PHE A 136 -8.79 19.90 16.47
CA PHE A 136 -8.24 18.59 16.16
C PHE A 136 -8.41 18.26 14.67
N ALA A 137 -9.63 18.40 14.14
CA ALA A 137 -9.89 18.12 12.72
C ALA A 137 -9.10 19.05 11.78
N ALA A 138 -8.99 20.34 12.09
CA ALA A 138 -8.22 21.30 11.32
C ALA A 138 -6.71 21.00 11.36
N ARG A 139 -6.19 20.61 12.52
CA ARG A 139 -4.78 20.19 12.68
C ARG A 139 -4.49 18.92 11.91
N TYR A 140 -5.37 17.92 11.97
CA TYR A 140 -5.28 16.71 11.16
C TYR A 140 -5.25 17.02 9.66
N ALA A 141 -6.16 17.86 9.17
CA ALA A 141 -6.22 18.26 7.76
C ALA A 141 -4.90 18.93 7.31
N ARG A 142 -4.37 19.85 8.11
CA ARG A 142 -3.10 20.52 7.82
C ARG A 142 -1.94 19.53 7.75
N CYS A 143 -1.78 18.69 8.78
CA CYS A 143 -0.70 17.71 8.85
C CYS A 143 -0.78 16.67 7.71
N LEU A 144 -1.99 16.19 7.37
CA LEU A 144 -2.18 15.28 6.25
C LEU A 144 -1.77 15.95 4.93
N THR A 145 -2.20 17.19 4.71
CA THR A 145 -1.86 17.95 3.49
C THR A 145 -0.36 18.17 3.40
N GLU A 146 0.29 18.59 4.49
CA GLU A 146 1.72 18.82 4.53
C GLU A 146 2.53 17.55 4.26
N ALA A 147 2.13 16.42 4.86
CA ALA A 147 2.84 15.16 4.75
C ALA A 147 2.65 14.44 3.41
N THR A 148 1.52 14.67 2.72
CA THR A 148 1.14 13.90 1.52
C THR A 148 1.01 14.74 0.25
N GLY A 149 0.87 16.06 0.37
CA GLY A 149 0.50 16.96 -0.71
C GLY A 149 -0.98 16.91 -1.11
N LEU A 150 -1.78 16.00 -0.55
CA LEU A 150 -3.20 15.88 -0.86
C LEU A 150 -4.00 16.96 -0.15
N GLU A 151 -4.90 17.62 -0.89
CA GLU A 151 -5.75 18.65 -0.32
C GLU A 151 -6.78 18.03 0.65
N ALA A 152 -6.55 18.22 1.96
CA ALA A 152 -7.47 17.79 3.01
C ALA A 152 -8.34 18.96 3.44
N ARG A 153 -9.65 18.86 3.20
CA ARG A 153 -10.60 19.91 3.60
C ARG A 153 -11.41 19.50 4.81
N LEU A 154 -11.56 20.45 5.74
CA LEU A 154 -12.49 20.37 6.84
C LEU A 154 -13.92 20.54 6.33
N GLN A 155 -14.85 19.70 6.78
CA GLN A 155 -16.25 19.75 6.40
C GLN A 155 -17.12 19.62 7.66
N PRO A 156 -18.04 20.55 7.94
CA PRO A 156 -19.04 20.34 8.97
C PRO A 156 -19.96 19.19 8.57
N VAL A 157 -20.27 18.31 9.52
CA VAL A 157 -21.13 17.15 9.33
C VAL A 157 -22.04 16.95 10.54
N VAL A 158 -23.10 16.19 10.34
CA VAL A 158 -23.98 15.69 11.40
C VAL A 158 -23.82 14.17 11.47
N ARG A 159 -23.68 13.64 12.69
CA ARG A 159 -23.54 12.19 12.91
C ARG A 159 -24.44 11.72 14.05
N PRO A 160 -24.97 10.48 13.98
CA PRO A 160 -25.67 9.89 15.11
C PRO A 160 -24.68 9.62 16.25
N SER A 161 -25.04 10.00 17.47
CA SER A 161 -24.30 9.65 18.69
C SER A 161 -25.01 8.51 19.41
N GLY A 162 -24.38 7.33 19.48
CA GLY A 162 -24.89 6.20 20.26
C GLY A 162 -24.93 6.48 21.77
N TYR A 163 -24.04 7.34 22.27
CA TYR A 163 -24.01 7.74 23.68
C TYR A 163 -25.15 8.72 24.03
N LEU A 164 -25.43 9.68 23.13
CA LEU A 164 -26.45 10.72 23.38
C LEU A 164 -27.82 10.38 22.79
N GLY A 165 -27.94 9.31 21.99
CA GLY A 165 -29.19 8.91 21.33
C GLY A 165 -29.73 9.93 20.33
N ARG A 166 -28.90 10.87 19.87
CA ARG A 166 -29.29 11.95 18.94
C ARG A 166 -28.18 12.31 17.98
N ASP A 167 -28.55 13.03 16.95
CA ASP A 167 -27.60 13.63 16.01
C ASP A 167 -26.80 14.75 16.68
N VAL A 168 -25.50 14.76 16.43
CA VAL A 168 -24.57 15.77 16.94
C VAL A 168 -23.76 16.39 15.81
N PRO A 169 -23.48 17.70 15.88
CA PRO A 169 -22.55 18.34 14.96
C PRO A 169 -21.14 17.80 15.19
N GLY A 170 -20.37 17.73 14.12
CA GLY A 170 -18.96 17.41 14.15
C GLY A 170 -18.27 17.84 12.86
N PHE A 171 -17.02 17.45 12.73
CA PHE A 171 -16.15 17.84 11.65
C PHE A 171 -15.55 16.60 11.00
N ARG A 172 -15.59 16.57 9.67
CA ARG A 172 -15.02 15.51 8.84
C ARG A 172 -13.87 16.06 8.03
N VAL A 173 -12.78 15.30 7.98
CA VAL A 173 -11.72 15.44 6.99
C VAL A 173 -11.65 14.13 6.23
N ARG A 174 -11.83 14.17 4.90
CA ARG A 174 -11.79 12.97 4.07
C ARG A 174 -10.99 13.22 2.80
N VAL A 175 -10.07 12.30 2.51
CA VAL A 175 -9.27 12.30 1.30
C VAL A 175 -9.44 10.97 0.58
N VAL A 176 -9.67 11.02 -0.73
CA VAL A 176 -9.84 9.83 -1.58
C VAL A 176 -8.52 9.52 -2.27
N SER A 177 -7.77 8.59 -1.71
CA SER A 177 -6.54 8.06 -2.32
C SER A 177 -6.40 6.59 -1.96
N SER A 178 -6.46 5.72 -2.99
CA SER A 178 -6.17 4.30 -2.80
C SER A 178 -4.70 4.03 -2.47
N TYR A 179 -3.80 4.96 -2.83
CA TYR A 179 -2.39 4.89 -2.50
C TYR A 179 -2.17 5.10 -1.00
N LEU A 180 -2.72 6.19 -0.45
CA LEU A 180 -2.65 6.48 0.98
C LEU A 180 -3.35 5.40 1.81
N ALA A 181 -4.51 4.93 1.38
CA ALA A 181 -5.25 3.88 2.08
C ALA A 181 -4.50 2.54 2.11
N ASP A 182 -3.77 2.19 1.04
CA ASP A 182 -2.89 1.01 1.05
C ASP A 182 -1.69 1.22 1.99
N ALA A 183 -1.07 2.41 1.96
CA ALA A 183 0.08 2.74 2.81
C ALA A 183 -0.28 2.65 4.30
N LEU A 184 -1.38 3.28 4.72
CA LEU A 184 -1.84 3.22 6.12
C LEU A 184 -2.19 1.81 6.58
N ARG A 185 -2.82 0.99 5.71
CA ARG A 185 -3.07 -0.41 6.03
C ARG A 185 -1.76 -1.18 6.19
N GLN A 186 -0.77 -0.93 5.34
CA GLN A 186 0.57 -1.53 5.50
C GLN A 186 1.20 -1.11 6.82
N TYR A 187 1.15 0.17 7.20
CA TYR A 187 1.68 0.64 8.47
C TYR A 187 1.01 -0.07 9.64
N ALA A 188 -0.29 -0.30 9.56
CA ALA A 188 -1.08 -1.01 10.56
C ALA A 188 -0.95 -2.55 10.52
N GLY A 189 -0.04 -3.11 9.71
CA GLY A 189 0.15 -4.57 9.62
C GLY A 189 -0.90 -5.31 8.78
N GLY A 190 -1.62 -4.61 7.91
CA GLY A 190 -2.60 -5.14 6.95
C GLY A 190 -4.06 -4.79 7.28
N ASP A 191 -4.36 -4.54 8.56
CA ASP A 191 -5.70 -4.16 9.04
C ASP A 191 -5.64 -2.90 9.91
N ALA A 192 -6.19 -1.80 9.40
CA ALA A 192 -6.21 -0.51 10.09
C ALA A 192 -7.38 -0.36 11.07
N HIS A 193 -8.08 -1.44 11.41
CA HIS A 193 -9.11 -1.41 12.44
C HIS A 193 -8.48 -1.20 13.82
N HIS A 194 -8.94 -0.20 14.57
CA HIS A 194 -8.36 0.21 15.86
C HIS A 194 -8.08 -0.96 16.85
N MET A 195 -8.98 -1.96 16.93
CA MET A 195 -8.79 -3.17 17.77
C MET A 195 -7.74 -4.19 17.29
N ARG A 196 -7.30 -4.12 16.03
CA ARG A 196 -6.48 -5.16 15.39
C ARG A 196 -5.22 -4.62 14.72
N GLN A 197 -5.10 -3.31 14.57
CA GLN A 197 -3.91 -2.69 14.00
C GLN A 197 -2.65 -3.02 14.80
N ALA A 198 -1.58 -3.31 14.09
CA ALA A 198 -0.24 -3.35 14.65
C ALA A 198 0.27 -1.92 14.93
N PHE A 199 1.31 -1.81 15.75
CA PHE A 199 1.98 -0.53 15.94
C PHE A 199 2.66 -0.06 14.63
N PRO A 200 2.40 1.18 14.15
CA PRO A 200 2.90 1.65 12.85
C PRO A 200 4.38 2.01 12.90
N ARG A 201 5.27 1.02 12.77
CA ARG A 201 6.73 1.20 12.93
C ARG A 201 7.35 2.23 11.98
N VAL A 202 6.68 2.60 10.89
CA VAL A 202 7.07 3.71 10.00
C VAL A 202 7.26 5.05 10.74
N VAL A 203 6.58 5.24 11.87
CA VAL A 203 6.72 6.46 12.68
C VAL A 203 7.98 6.47 13.55
N LEU A 204 8.70 5.35 13.63
CA LEU A 204 9.95 5.22 14.39
C LEU A 204 11.18 5.70 13.61
N ARG A 205 10.99 6.34 12.46
CA ARG A 205 12.06 6.87 11.60
C ARG A 205 13.06 7.71 12.37
N ASP A 206 12.54 8.67 13.13
CA ASP A 206 13.31 9.59 13.94
C ASP A 206 12.42 10.15 15.05
N ARG A 207 13.04 10.97 15.90
CA ARG A 207 12.39 11.55 17.06
C ARG A 207 11.22 12.45 16.69
N GLU A 208 11.39 13.26 15.64
CA GLU A 208 10.42 14.28 15.24
C GLU A 208 9.14 13.62 14.74
N VAL A 209 9.26 12.62 13.87
CA VAL A 209 8.12 11.83 13.40
C VAL A 209 7.42 11.15 14.56
N PHE A 210 8.17 10.54 15.48
CA PHE A 210 7.55 9.82 16.57
C PHE A 210 6.86 10.74 17.59
N ASP A 211 7.42 11.92 17.88
CA ASP A 211 6.75 12.94 18.72
C ASP A 211 5.44 13.42 18.06
N GLY A 212 5.44 13.61 16.74
CA GLY A 212 4.22 13.88 15.97
C GLY A 212 3.18 12.79 16.19
N PHE A 213 3.55 11.53 16.06
CA PHE A 213 2.66 10.39 16.29
C PHE A 213 2.07 10.38 17.70
N LEU A 214 2.88 10.63 18.73
CA LEU A 214 2.42 10.67 20.11
C LEU A 214 1.44 11.82 20.37
N ASP A 215 1.62 12.97 19.73
CA ASP A 215 0.68 14.09 19.82
C ASP A 215 -0.62 13.78 19.06
N GLY A 216 -0.52 13.24 17.85
CA GLY A 216 -1.70 12.89 17.04
C GLY A 216 -2.57 11.82 17.69
N TYR A 217 -1.96 10.80 18.28
CA TYR A 217 -2.70 9.75 19.01
C TYR A 217 -3.35 10.32 20.28
N ALA A 218 -2.63 11.18 21.01
CA ALA A 218 -3.14 11.78 22.25
C ALA A 218 -4.30 12.75 22.02
N ASP A 219 -4.34 13.45 20.88
CA ASP A 219 -5.44 14.35 20.52
C ASP A 219 -6.75 13.61 20.20
N GLY A 220 -6.67 12.33 19.77
CA GLY A 220 -7.84 11.48 19.54
C GLY A 220 -8.19 10.62 20.75
N ASP A 221 -7.37 9.60 20.99
CA ASP A 221 -7.59 8.58 22.04
C ASP A 221 -6.65 8.83 23.23
N GLY A 222 -6.68 10.05 23.78
CA GLY A 222 -5.85 10.38 24.92
C GLY A 222 -6.16 11.75 25.53
N CYS A 223 -5.25 12.20 26.38
CA CYS A 223 -5.28 13.57 26.89
C CYS A 223 -3.90 13.99 27.38
N ARG A 224 -3.59 15.29 27.26
CA ARG A 224 -2.45 15.88 27.97
C ARG A 224 -2.79 16.09 29.45
N ALA A 225 -1.82 15.83 30.31
CA ALA A 225 -1.96 16.10 31.73
C ALA A 225 -1.94 17.61 32.00
N LYS A 226 -2.84 18.08 32.88
CA LYS A 226 -2.89 19.50 33.27
C LYS A 226 -1.80 19.90 34.27
N ALA A 227 -1.37 18.96 35.11
CA ALA A 227 -0.52 19.23 36.28
C ALA A 227 0.95 18.82 36.10
N TRP A 228 1.31 18.15 35.00
CA TRP A 228 2.67 17.69 34.74
C TRP A 228 2.93 17.53 33.24
N ALA A 229 4.20 17.53 32.85
CA ALA A 229 4.61 17.43 31.45
C ALA A 229 4.49 15.99 30.92
N GLY A 230 3.31 15.68 30.38
CA GLY A 230 3.09 14.48 29.59
C GLY A 230 1.62 14.23 29.27
N ARG A 231 1.33 12.99 28.91
CA ARG A 231 0.05 12.57 28.33
C ARG A 231 -0.35 11.17 28.76
N THR A 232 -1.64 10.91 28.71
CA THR A 232 -2.22 9.58 28.82
C THR A 232 -2.73 9.18 27.44
N LEU A 233 -2.34 7.99 26.99
CA LEU A 233 -2.88 7.36 25.79
C LEU A 233 -3.82 6.25 26.21
N VAL A 234 -4.97 6.15 25.57
CA VAL A 234 -6.05 5.21 25.90
C VAL A 234 -6.25 4.30 24.71
N SER A 235 -6.32 2.98 24.92
CA SER A 235 -6.66 2.07 23.84
C SER A 235 -7.21 0.75 24.38
N ALA A 236 -8.19 0.19 23.67
CA ALA A 236 -8.63 -1.18 23.90
C ALA A 236 -7.73 -2.21 23.17
N ASN A 237 -6.81 -1.76 22.31
CA ASN A 237 -5.81 -2.61 21.67
C ASN A 237 -4.58 -2.76 22.58
N VAL A 238 -4.60 -3.77 23.43
CA VAL A 238 -3.53 -4.05 24.39
C VAL A 238 -2.17 -4.32 23.72
N PRO A 239 -2.06 -5.16 22.65
CA PRO A 239 -0.79 -5.36 21.95
C PRO A 239 -0.14 -4.07 21.47
N PHE A 240 -0.93 -3.14 20.91
CA PHE A 240 -0.44 -1.84 20.47
C PHE A 240 0.18 -1.02 21.62
N LEU A 241 -0.46 -1.01 22.81
CA LEU A 241 0.07 -0.31 23.97
C LEU A 241 1.29 -1.01 24.59
N VAL A 242 1.38 -2.33 24.51
CA VAL A 242 2.58 -3.08 24.91
C VAL A 242 3.78 -2.69 24.07
N ASP A 243 3.62 -2.67 22.74
CA ASP A 243 4.69 -2.25 21.82
C ASP A 243 5.12 -0.81 22.09
N LEU A 244 4.15 0.10 22.19
CA LEU A 244 4.42 1.50 22.47
C LEU A 244 5.13 1.70 23.81
N ALA A 245 4.71 1.00 24.86
CA ALA A 245 5.34 1.06 26.18
C ALA A 245 6.81 0.61 26.12
N ALA A 246 7.11 -0.45 25.37
CA ALA A 246 8.49 -0.90 25.18
C ALA A 246 9.35 0.16 24.48
N ILE A 247 8.83 0.80 23.42
CA ILE A 247 9.54 1.84 22.66
C ILE A 247 9.90 3.04 23.54
N ILE A 248 8.95 3.53 24.35
CA ILE A 248 9.15 4.69 25.23
C ILE A 248 9.76 4.32 26.61
N GLY A 249 10.05 3.04 26.84
CA GLY A 249 10.57 2.54 28.11
C GLY A 249 9.63 2.77 29.29
N ALA A 250 8.31 2.75 29.06
CA ALA A 250 7.30 2.90 30.10
C ALA A 250 6.90 1.55 30.68
N ARG A 251 6.50 1.57 31.96
CA ARG A 251 5.80 0.44 32.56
C ARG A 251 4.35 0.50 32.10
N PHE A 252 3.82 -0.64 31.66
CA PHE A 252 2.44 -0.78 31.24
C PHE A 252 1.79 -1.97 31.93
N THR A 253 0.57 -1.78 32.41
CA THR A 253 -0.25 -2.83 33.00
C THR A 253 -1.63 -2.73 32.37
N PRO A 254 -2.08 -3.75 31.61
CA PRO A 254 -3.39 -3.73 30.97
C PRO A 254 -4.52 -3.59 31.99
N ALA A 255 -5.59 -2.90 31.60
CA ALA A 255 -6.81 -2.85 32.38
C ALA A 255 -7.49 -4.23 32.43
N ARG A 256 -8.35 -4.43 33.44
CA ARG A 256 -9.16 -5.66 33.56
C ARG A 256 -10.13 -5.77 32.38
N LYS A 257 -10.49 -7.02 32.04
CA LYS A 257 -11.30 -7.38 30.86
C LYS A 257 -12.56 -6.52 30.76
N GLY A 258 -12.75 -5.85 29.62
CA GLY A 258 -13.92 -4.99 29.33
C GLY A 258 -13.66 -3.48 29.36
N PHE A 259 -12.50 -3.03 29.86
CA PHE A 259 -12.12 -1.61 29.86
C PHE A 259 -10.95 -1.32 28.91
N ALA A 260 -10.92 -0.10 28.38
CA ALA A 260 -9.74 0.40 27.66
C ALA A 260 -8.56 0.52 28.64
N SER A 261 -7.34 0.24 28.15
CA SER A 261 -6.11 0.34 28.93
C SER A 261 -5.49 1.72 28.77
N HIS A 262 -4.81 2.19 29.81
CA HIS A 262 -4.19 3.51 29.83
C HIS A 262 -2.67 3.36 29.88
N LEU A 263 -1.96 4.11 29.04
CA LEU A 263 -0.51 4.23 29.05
C LEU A 263 -0.12 5.66 29.40
N ILE A 264 0.62 5.82 30.51
CA ILE A 264 1.12 7.12 30.96
C ILE A 264 2.49 7.38 30.32
N LEU A 265 2.61 8.49 29.61
CA LEU A 265 3.82 8.93 28.92
C LEU A 265 4.26 10.29 29.47
N VAL A 266 5.45 10.32 30.08
CA VAL A 266 6.13 11.55 30.50
C VAL A 266 6.92 12.14 29.34
N ASP A 267 6.86 13.45 29.12
CA ASP A 267 7.48 14.07 27.93
C ASP A 267 9.01 13.86 27.88
N ARG A 268 9.65 13.72 29.06
CA ARG A 268 11.06 13.32 29.19
C ARG A 268 11.35 11.85 28.87
N TRP A 269 10.42 11.11 28.27
CA TRP A 269 10.62 9.69 27.93
C TRP A 269 11.85 9.47 27.05
N ALA A 270 12.23 10.46 26.23
CA ALA A 270 13.44 10.46 25.41
C ALA A 270 14.70 10.13 26.22
N ALA A 271 14.81 10.71 27.42
CA ALA A 271 15.98 10.61 28.27
C ALA A 271 16.21 9.19 28.80
N ARG A 272 15.26 8.27 28.62
CA ARG A 272 15.40 6.86 28.97
C ARG A 272 16.28 6.08 27.98
N GLY A 273 16.55 6.63 26.79
CA GLY A 273 17.44 6.01 25.80
C GLY A 273 16.91 4.71 25.19
N THR A 274 15.62 4.41 25.31
CA THR A 274 15.00 3.17 24.80
C THR A 274 14.59 3.25 23.34
N PHE A 275 14.32 4.45 22.83
CA PHE A 275 13.95 4.65 21.43
C PHE A 275 15.13 4.43 20.52
N ARG A 276 14.93 3.57 19.54
CA ARG A 276 15.88 3.28 18.48
C ARG A 276 15.24 3.67 17.16
N PRO A 277 15.83 4.61 16.41
CA PRO A 277 15.37 4.91 15.06
C PRO A 277 15.32 3.65 14.19
N GLU A 278 14.27 3.52 13.38
CA GLU A 278 14.08 2.40 12.46
C GLU A 278 13.77 2.91 11.06
N HIS A 279 14.31 2.26 10.04
CA HIS A 279 14.00 2.60 8.66
C HIS A 279 12.93 1.65 8.10
N HIS A 280 11.75 2.22 7.81
CA HIS A 280 10.66 1.54 7.11
C HIS A 280 10.18 2.41 5.95
N ASP A 281 9.89 1.78 4.82
CA ASP A 281 9.34 2.49 3.67
C ASP A 281 7.94 3.03 3.98
N ALA A 282 7.77 4.35 3.84
CA ALA A 282 6.44 4.97 3.85
C ALA A 282 5.64 4.60 2.59
N ASP A 283 6.37 4.23 1.55
CA ASP A 283 5.84 3.83 0.28
C ASP A 283 5.12 2.47 0.37
N PRO A 284 3.86 2.35 -0.10
CA PRO A 284 3.18 1.06 -0.09
C PRO A 284 3.87 0.08 -1.03
N VAL A 285 3.92 -1.19 -0.61
CA VAL A 285 4.29 -2.33 -1.45
C VAL A 285 3.20 -2.53 -2.50
N GLU A 286 3.61 -2.52 -3.77
CA GLU A 286 2.71 -2.62 -4.93
C GLU A 286 2.82 -3.96 -5.65
N ALA A 287 3.94 -4.66 -5.45
CA ALA A 287 4.17 -6.01 -5.93
C ALA A 287 3.67 -7.05 -4.91
N GLY A 288 3.19 -8.16 -5.41
CA GLY A 288 2.77 -9.32 -4.65
C GLY A 288 3.01 -10.59 -5.44
N TRP A 289 2.43 -11.66 -4.94
CA TRP A 289 2.69 -13.02 -5.38
C TRP A 289 1.38 -13.75 -5.58
N VAL A 290 1.21 -14.42 -6.71
CA VAL A 290 0.01 -15.20 -7.02
C VAL A 290 0.38 -16.59 -7.52
N THR A 291 -0.36 -17.60 -7.10
CA THR A 291 -0.15 -18.98 -7.56
C THR A 291 -0.75 -19.20 -8.93
N VAL A 292 0.01 -19.84 -9.81
CA VAL A 292 -0.48 -20.36 -11.09
C VAL A 292 -1.24 -21.66 -10.83
N GLU A 293 -2.54 -21.63 -11.07
CA GLU A 293 -3.45 -22.76 -10.84
C GLU A 293 -3.31 -23.81 -11.94
N SER A 294 -3.15 -23.38 -13.19
CA SER A 294 -2.91 -24.28 -14.32
C SER A 294 -2.25 -23.57 -15.49
N VAL A 295 -1.53 -24.33 -16.30
CA VAL A 295 -1.02 -23.91 -17.60
C VAL A 295 -1.63 -24.80 -18.66
N ARG A 296 -2.31 -24.20 -19.64
CA ARG A 296 -3.07 -24.92 -20.67
C ARG A 296 -2.43 -24.72 -22.04
N PRO A 297 -2.02 -25.80 -22.73
CA PRO A 297 -1.54 -25.70 -24.10
C PRO A 297 -2.61 -25.11 -25.02
N ARG A 298 -2.22 -24.15 -25.87
CA ARG A 298 -3.07 -23.52 -26.87
C ARG A 298 -2.42 -23.68 -28.25
N PRO A 299 -2.72 -24.76 -28.99
CA PRO A 299 -2.25 -24.91 -30.36
C PRO A 299 -2.97 -23.92 -31.28
N ALA A 300 -2.29 -23.51 -32.35
CA ALA A 300 -2.89 -22.69 -33.39
C ALA A 300 -4.02 -23.46 -34.11
N PRO A 301 -5.25 -22.91 -34.22
CA PRO A 301 -6.41 -23.60 -34.83
C PRO A 301 -6.37 -23.60 -36.37
N GLY A 302 -5.18 -23.71 -36.96
CA GLY A 302 -4.95 -23.67 -38.41
C GLY A 302 -3.78 -22.74 -38.78
N LYS A 303 -3.97 -21.42 -38.67
CA LYS A 303 -2.92 -20.42 -38.97
C LYS A 303 -2.04 -20.18 -37.73
N PRO A 304 -0.69 -20.15 -37.86
CA PRO A 304 0.19 -19.82 -36.74
C PRO A 304 -0.16 -18.48 -36.10
N PHE A 305 0.00 -18.37 -34.79
CA PHE A 305 -0.03 -17.10 -34.08
C PHE A 305 1.08 -16.19 -34.59
N THR A 306 0.82 -14.88 -34.67
CA THR A 306 1.90 -13.89 -34.65
C THR A 306 2.14 -13.51 -33.20
N VAL A 307 3.33 -13.81 -32.68
CA VAL A 307 3.75 -13.42 -31.34
C VAL A 307 4.70 -12.22 -31.42
N TYR A 308 4.54 -11.28 -30.50
CA TYR A 308 5.29 -10.03 -30.43
C TYR A 308 6.24 -10.03 -29.23
N GLY A 309 7.51 -9.77 -29.48
CA GLY A 309 8.56 -9.59 -28.47
C GLY A 309 9.01 -8.14 -28.41
N TYR A 310 9.51 -7.71 -27.24
CA TYR A 310 9.92 -6.31 -27.02
C TYR A 310 11.29 -6.25 -26.35
N ARG A 311 12.19 -5.41 -26.89
CA ARG A 311 13.38 -5.00 -26.17
C ARG A 311 13.07 -3.78 -25.33
N LEU A 312 13.38 -3.82 -24.04
CA LEU A 312 12.94 -2.82 -23.06
C LEU A 312 14.11 -2.16 -22.33
N ARG A 313 13.97 -0.87 -22.02
CA ARG A 313 14.91 -0.11 -21.16
C ARG A 313 14.18 0.89 -20.25
N PRO A 314 14.62 1.12 -19.00
CA PRO A 314 15.81 0.51 -18.37
C PRO A 314 15.57 -0.91 -17.85
N HIS A 315 14.31 -1.32 -17.65
CA HIS A 315 13.98 -2.64 -17.12
C HIS A 315 13.63 -3.62 -18.27
N PRO A 316 14.17 -4.86 -18.28
CA PRO A 316 13.94 -5.83 -19.34
C PRO A 316 12.61 -6.60 -19.23
N ALA A 317 11.78 -6.28 -18.23
CA ALA A 317 10.51 -6.94 -17.94
C ALA A 317 9.34 -5.96 -18.03
N PHE A 318 8.12 -6.47 -18.17
CA PHE A 318 6.90 -5.68 -18.28
C PHE A 318 5.67 -6.48 -17.79
N LEU A 319 4.52 -5.81 -17.66
CA LEU A 319 3.30 -6.41 -17.12
C LEU A 319 2.28 -6.85 -18.18
N VAL A 320 1.77 -8.06 -18.01
CA VAL A 320 0.67 -8.66 -18.76
C VAL A 320 -0.46 -9.01 -17.79
N ASN A 321 -1.59 -8.29 -17.87
CA ASN A 321 -2.68 -8.41 -16.90
C ASN A 321 -2.22 -8.30 -15.42
N GLY A 322 -1.18 -7.51 -15.17
CA GLY A 322 -0.57 -7.34 -13.84
C GLY A 322 0.51 -8.37 -13.49
N HIS A 323 0.77 -9.38 -14.32
CA HIS A 323 1.82 -10.38 -14.08
C HIS A 323 3.13 -9.95 -14.74
N LEU A 324 4.24 -10.10 -14.02
CA LEU A 324 5.56 -9.70 -14.52
C LEU A 324 6.11 -10.77 -15.47
N VAL A 325 6.38 -10.36 -16.71
CA VAL A 325 6.93 -11.22 -17.76
C VAL A 325 8.18 -10.60 -18.37
N ARG A 326 9.04 -11.42 -18.95
CA ARG A 326 10.12 -10.98 -19.84
C ARG A 326 10.34 -11.95 -20.99
N ALA A 327 10.92 -11.45 -22.07
CA ALA A 327 11.46 -12.27 -23.15
C ALA A 327 12.63 -13.16 -22.62
N ALA A 328 12.87 -14.29 -23.26
CA ALA A 328 13.84 -15.28 -22.81
C ALA A 328 15.28 -14.80 -23.00
#